data_AF-A0A965GCB8-F1
#
_entry.id   AF-A0A965GCB8-F1
#
_cell.length_a   1.000
_cell.length_b   1.000
_cell.length_c   1.000
_cell.angle_alpha   90.00
_cell.angle_beta   90.00
_cell.angle_gamma   90.00
#
_symmetry.space_group_name_H-M   'P 1'
#
loop_
_entity.id
_entity.type
_entity.pdbx_description
1 polymer ?
#
loop_
_entity_poly.entity_id
_entity_poly.type
_entity_poly.pdbx_seq_one_letter_code
_entity_poly.pdbx_strand_id
1 'polypeptide(L)'
;LGFAEAVTQFSKYKLLCIDEFELDDPGDTMIMSRFLKELSAKGVRFATTSNTPPAALGEGRFAAEGFQREIQSVASQFVICRIEGEDYRHRKAEYDFREIESPRIEELVGSSERVLVSKFSELLAFLSTIHQSKYAKVAEQIDTLVIEDVYQIDDQFEGLRFVSLIDRCYEAGIRVHFTGMLLSSVFREDHVQGAYRKKYLRSLSRLSAMQG
;
A
#
# COMPACT_ATOMS: atom_id res chain seq x y z
N LEU A 1 -9.28 -15.89 -16.80
CA LEU A 1 -10.34 -15.51 -17.76
C LEU A 1 -9.70 -15.32 -19.12
N GLY A 2 -10.24 -15.92 -20.18
CA GLY A 2 -9.81 -15.59 -21.54
C GLY A 2 -10.25 -14.18 -21.94
N PHE A 3 -9.61 -13.58 -22.94
CA PHE A 3 -9.89 -12.22 -23.40
C PHE A 3 -11.39 -11.96 -23.70
N ALA A 4 -12.02 -12.85 -24.48
CA ALA A 4 -13.43 -12.70 -24.86
C ALA A 4 -14.37 -12.74 -23.65
N GLU A 5 -14.03 -13.54 -22.64
CA GLU A 5 -14.83 -13.67 -21.44
C GLU A 5 -14.63 -12.45 -20.52
N ALA A 6 -13.41 -11.91 -20.43
CA ALA A 6 -13.16 -10.64 -19.76
C ALA A 6 -14.00 -9.53 -20.39
N VAL A 7 -13.97 -9.36 -21.72
CA VAL A 7 -14.79 -8.35 -22.41
C VAL A 7 -16.28 -8.54 -22.09
N THR A 8 -16.78 -9.78 -22.10
CA THR A 8 -18.17 -10.08 -21.77
C THR A 8 -18.51 -9.69 -20.33
N GLN A 9 -17.67 -10.03 -19.35
CA GLN A 9 -17.92 -9.71 -17.95
C GLN A 9 -17.85 -8.21 -17.69
N PHE A 10 -16.83 -7.53 -18.22
CA PHE A 10 -16.64 -6.10 -18.01
C PHE A 10 -17.63 -5.23 -18.80
N SER A 11 -18.20 -5.75 -19.90
CA SER A 11 -19.22 -5.03 -20.67
C SER A 11 -20.53 -4.77 -19.93
N LYS A 12 -20.74 -5.43 -18.79
CA LYS A 12 -21.91 -5.22 -17.92
C LYS A 12 -21.83 -3.91 -17.13
N TYR A 13 -20.65 -3.30 -17.00
CA TYR A 13 -20.44 -2.08 -16.24
C TYR A 13 -20.54 -0.84 -17.14
N LYS A 14 -20.92 0.30 -16.55
CA LYS A 14 -20.96 1.60 -17.25
C LYS A 14 -19.65 2.39 -17.14
N LEU A 15 -18.88 2.13 -16.08
CA LEU A 15 -17.62 2.81 -15.78
C LEU A 15 -16.62 1.77 -15.24
N LEU A 16 -15.40 1.81 -15.75
CA LEU A 16 -14.27 1.05 -15.24
C LEU A 16 -13.22 2.04 -14.74
N CYS A 17 -12.90 1.97 -13.44
CA CYS A 17 -11.84 2.76 -12.83
C CYS A 17 -10.58 1.90 -12.69
N ILE A 18 -9.46 2.33 -13.27
CA ILE A 18 -8.18 1.63 -13.19
C ILE A 18 -7.19 2.52 -12.46
N ASP A 19 -6.75 2.08 -11.30
CA ASP A 19 -5.70 2.76 -10.56
C ASP A 19 -4.32 2.34 -11.08
N GLU A 20 -3.35 3.25 -11.04
CA GLU A 20 -1.94 3.02 -11.43
C GLU A 20 -1.78 2.36 -12.81
N PHE A 21 -2.38 2.96 -13.83
CA PHE A 21 -2.32 2.46 -15.21
C PHE A 21 -0.92 2.62 -15.82
N GLU A 22 -0.26 1.49 -16.06
CA GLU A 22 1.08 1.38 -16.65
C GLU A 22 1.11 0.24 -17.70
N LEU A 23 2.08 0.30 -18.62
CA LEU A 23 2.30 -0.72 -19.64
C LEU A 23 3.71 -1.29 -19.48
N ASP A 24 3.82 -2.59 -19.20
CA ASP A 24 5.08 -3.24 -18.86
C ASP A 24 5.74 -3.97 -20.02
N ASP A 25 4.95 -4.50 -20.96
CA ASP A 25 5.47 -5.17 -22.15
C ASP A 25 4.57 -4.97 -23.38
N PRO A 26 5.09 -5.30 -24.58
CA PRO A 26 4.36 -5.09 -25.82
C PRO A 26 3.11 -5.96 -26.01
N GLY A 27 3.12 -7.19 -25.51
CA GLY A 27 1.99 -8.11 -25.59
C GLY A 27 0.82 -7.59 -24.78
N ASP A 28 1.10 -7.17 -23.55
CA ASP A 28 0.12 -6.54 -22.66
C ASP A 28 -0.43 -5.24 -23.25
N THR A 29 0.43 -4.44 -23.89
CA THR A 29 0.01 -3.22 -24.59
C THR A 29 -1.02 -3.50 -25.69
N MET A 30 -0.77 -4.52 -26.53
CA MET A 30 -1.69 -4.92 -27.60
C MET A 30 -3.02 -5.43 -27.03
N ILE A 31 -2.96 -6.27 -25.99
CA ILE A 31 -4.16 -6.81 -25.33
C ILE A 31 -4.97 -5.67 -24.70
N MET A 32 -4.32 -4.77 -23.98
CA MET A 32 -4.97 -3.65 -23.29
C MET A 32 -5.61 -2.69 -24.28
N SER A 33 -4.90 -2.31 -25.35
CA SER A 33 -5.47 -1.45 -26.40
C SER A 33 -6.73 -2.06 -27.01
N ARG A 34 -6.70 -3.37 -27.29
CA ARG A 34 -7.85 -4.08 -27.83
C ARG A 34 -9.00 -4.15 -26.82
N PHE A 35 -8.68 -4.45 -25.56
CA PHE A 35 -9.65 -4.57 -24.47
C PHE A 35 -10.42 -3.27 -24.25
N LEU A 36 -9.72 -2.15 -24.11
CA LEU A 36 -10.31 -0.82 -23.93
C LEU A 36 -11.20 -0.45 -25.12
N LYS A 37 -10.74 -0.72 -26.35
CA LYS A 37 -11.51 -0.43 -27.57
C LYS A 37 -12.81 -1.25 -27.65
N GLU A 38 -12.75 -2.55 -27.36
CA GLU A 38 -13.95 -3.41 -27.40
C GLU A 38 -14.96 -3.04 -26.30
N LEU A 39 -14.49 -2.68 -25.11
CA LEU A 39 -15.35 -2.21 -24.03
C LEU A 39 -15.93 -0.81 -24.32
N SER A 40 -15.15 0.11 -24.90
CA SER A 40 -15.63 1.42 -25.32
C SER A 40 -16.75 1.29 -26.36
N ALA A 41 -16.60 0.39 -27.32
CA ALA A 41 -17.62 0.12 -28.34
C ALA A 41 -18.93 -0.44 -27.74
N LYS A 42 -18.87 -1.04 -26.55
CA LYS A 42 -20.02 -1.51 -25.78
C LYS A 42 -20.58 -0.46 -24.80
N GLY A 43 -20.07 0.77 -24.84
CA GLY A 43 -20.55 1.89 -24.04
C GLY A 43 -19.94 1.99 -22.63
N VAL A 44 -18.90 1.21 -22.34
CA VAL A 44 -18.16 1.33 -21.08
C VAL A 44 -17.25 2.55 -21.15
N ARG A 45 -17.29 3.40 -20.12
CA ARG A 45 -16.37 4.53 -19.95
C ARG A 45 -15.22 4.15 -19.02
N PHE A 46 -14.11 4.88 -19.12
CA PHE A 46 -12.91 4.61 -18.32
C PHE A 46 -12.50 5.85 -17.53
N ALA A 47 -12.00 5.62 -16.33
CA ALA A 47 -11.24 6.60 -15.55
C ALA A 47 -9.95 5.94 -15.10
N THR A 48 -8.81 6.58 -15.32
CA THR A 48 -7.52 6.02 -14.93
C THR A 48 -6.67 7.04 -14.18
N THR A 49 -5.84 6.54 -13.27
CA THR A 49 -4.75 7.31 -12.68
C THR A 49 -3.43 6.78 -13.27
N SER A 50 -2.48 7.66 -13.53
CA SER A 50 -1.14 7.26 -13.94
C SER A 50 -0.14 8.34 -13.54
N ASN A 51 1.05 7.91 -13.12
CA ASN A 51 2.18 8.82 -12.89
C ASN A 51 2.89 9.17 -14.20
N THR A 52 2.58 8.46 -15.28
CA THR A 52 3.20 8.61 -16.60
C THR A 52 2.18 9.19 -17.56
N PRO A 53 2.53 10.26 -18.32
CA PRO A 53 1.61 10.78 -19.31
C PRO A 53 1.33 9.72 -20.39
N PRO A 54 0.12 9.66 -20.97
CA PRO A 54 -0.25 8.59 -21.91
C PRO A 54 0.73 8.36 -23.07
N ALA A 55 1.36 9.43 -23.61
CA ALA A 55 2.33 9.33 -24.70
C ALA A 55 3.67 8.69 -24.29
N ALA A 56 3.97 8.64 -22.99
CA ALA A 56 5.18 8.04 -22.42
C ALA A 56 4.92 6.68 -21.78
N LEU A 57 3.72 6.11 -21.94
CA LEU A 57 3.44 4.77 -21.42
C LEU A 57 4.39 3.75 -22.05
N GLY A 58 4.98 2.89 -21.22
CA GLY A 58 5.97 1.90 -21.65
C GLY A 58 7.42 2.42 -21.75
N GLU A 59 7.64 3.74 -21.61
CA GLU A 59 8.99 4.30 -21.59
C GLU A 59 9.82 3.70 -20.44
N GLY A 60 11.02 3.24 -20.77
CA GLY A 60 11.91 2.55 -19.81
C GLY A 60 11.48 1.13 -19.42
N ARG A 61 10.35 0.62 -19.95
CA ARG A 61 9.86 -0.75 -19.68
C ARG A 61 10.10 -1.69 -20.87
N PHE A 62 9.83 -1.22 -22.08
CA PHE A 62 10.10 -1.95 -23.32
C PHE A 62 10.51 -0.99 -24.45
N ALA A 63 10.76 -1.51 -25.66
CA ALA A 63 11.03 -0.70 -26.85
C ALA A 63 9.77 0.07 -27.31
N ALA A 64 9.29 1.00 -26.48
CA ALA A 64 8.02 1.71 -26.64
C ALA A 64 7.93 2.50 -27.95
N GLU A 65 9.06 2.95 -28.49
CA GLU A 65 9.17 3.56 -29.82
C GLU A 65 8.54 2.68 -30.92
N GLY A 66 8.71 1.36 -30.82
CA GLY A 66 8.14 0.39 -31.78
C GLY A 66 6.63 0.21 -31.66
N PHE A 67 6.01 0.68 -30.57
CA PHE A 67 4.59 0.50 -30.24
C PHE A 67 3.86 1.84 -30.05
N GLN A 68 4.43 2.92 -30.58
CA GLN A 68 3.85 4.25 -30.48
C GLN A 68 2.43 4.31 -31.05
N ARG A 69 2.11 3.53 -32.08
CA ARG A 69 0.75 3.49 -32.65
C ARG A 69 -0.27 2.97 -31.64
N GLU A 70 0.07 1.90 -30.94
CA GLU A 70 -0.77 1.27 -29.92
C GLU A 70 -0.90 2.17 -28.71
N ILE A 71 0.20 2.77 -28.25
CA ILE A 71 0.22 3.74 -27.14
C ILE A 71 -0.68 4.94 -27.48
N GLN A 72 -0.56 5.51 -28.68
CA GLN A 72 -1.42 6.61 -29.14
C GLN A 72 -2.89 6.19 -29.28
N SER A 73 -3.15 4.97 -29.74
CA SER A 73 -4.49 4.39 -29.80
C SER A 73 -5.12 4.32 -28.41
N VAL A 74 -4.38 3.85 -27.40
CA VAL A 74 -4.82 3.85 -26.00
C VAL A 74 -5.05 5.28 -25.52
N ALA A 75 -4.08 6.17 -25.69
CA ALA A 75 -4.15 7.57 -25.26
C ALA A 75 -5.36 8.30 -25.84
N SER A 76 -5.72 8.03 -27.11
CA SER A 76 -6.86 8.66 -27.79
C SER A 76 -8.22 8.34 -27.15
N GLN A 77 -8.32 7.29 -26.32
CA GLN A 77 -9.54 6.94 -25.60
C GLN A 77 -9.76 7.81 -24.36
N PHE A 78 -8.77 8.61 -23.95
CA PHE A 78 -8.79 9.36 -22.70
C PHE A 78 -8.77 10.87 -22.93
N VAL A 79 -9.53 11.58 -22.10
CA VAL A 79 -9.31 13.01 -21.87
C VAL A 79 -8.31 13.13 -20.73
N ILE A 80 -7.18 13.78 -20.99
CA ILE A 80 -6.07 13.87 -20.04
C ILE A 80 -6.34 15.04 -19.08
N CYS A 81 -6.56 14.72 -17.82
CA CYS A 81 -6.61 15.70 -16.73
C CYS A 81 -5.28 15.65 -15.96
N ARG A 82 -4.41 16.64 -16.18
CA ARG A 82 -3.17 16.75 -15.40
C ARG A 82 -3.51 17.29 -14.01
N ILE A 83 -3.17 16.52 -12.99
CA ILE A 83 -3.25 16.97 -11.60
C ILE A 83 -1.90 17.59 -11.26
N GLU A 84 -1.86 18.92 -11.22
CA GLU A 84 -0.71 19.67 -10.72
C GLU A 84 -0.93 19.97 -9.23
N GLY A 85 0.14 19.85 -8.45
CA GLY A 85 0.08 20.08 -7.02
C GLY A 85 1.27 19.45 -6.32
N GLU A 86 1.52 19.90 -5.09
CA GLU A 86 2.44 19.18 -4.22
C GLU A 86 1.89 17.79 -3.95
N ASP A 87 2.76 16.79 -3.92
CA ASP A 87 2.35 15.46 -3.48
C ASP A 87 1.78 15.60 -2.06
N TYR A 88 0.49 15.39 -1.89
CA TYR A 88 -0.18 15.54 -0.58
C TYR A 88 0.37 14.56 0.46
N ARG A 89 1.13 13.53 0.04
CA ARG A 89 1.93 12.65 0.92
C ARG A 89 3.14 13.36 1.54
N HIS A 90 3.50 14.57 1.10
CA HIS A 90 4.64 15.36 1.58
C HIS A 90 4.31 16.36 2.67
N ARG A 91 3.04 16.59 3.01
CA ARG A 91 2.76 17.12 4.34
C ARG A 91 3.30 16.07 5.31
N LYS A 92 4.17 16.46 6.25
CA LYS A 92 4.34 15.68 7.47
C LYS A 92 2.92 15.40 7.94
N ALA A 93 2.44 14.18 7.72
CA ALA A 93 1.16 13.79 8.23
C ALA A 93 1.31 13.89 9.73
N GLU A 94 0.70 14.91 10.32
CA GLU A 94 0.62 15.04 11.78
C GLU A 94 -0.30 13.92 12.23
N TYR A 95 0.28 12.75 12.43
CA TYR A 95 -0.39 11.62 13.04
C TYR A 95 -0.51 11.92 14.54
N ASP A 96 -1.73 11.97 15.04
CA ASP A 96 -2.02 12.12 16.47
C ASP A 96 -1.82 10.78 17.18
N PHE A 97 -0.56 10.36 17.30
CA PHE A 97 -0.20 9.17 18.04
C PHE A 97 -0.29 9.42 19.55
N ARG A 98 -1.11 8.64 20.23
CA ARG A 98 -1.29 8.70 21.69
C ARG A 98 -0.75 7.46 22.37
N GLU A 99 0.21 7.64 23.26
CA GLU A 99 0.68 6.55 24.11
C GLU A 99 -0.44 6.12 25.07
N ILE A 100 -0.48 4.84 25.45
CA ILE A 100 -1.38 4.37 26.51
C ILE A 100 -0.64 4.23 27.84
N GLU A 101 -1.31 4.54 28.95
CA GLU A 101 -0.75 4.34 30.29
C GLU A 101 -0.88 2.88 30.74
N SER A 102 0.04 2.40 31.56
CA SER A 102 0.07 0.99 32.03
C SER A 102 -1.24 0.49 32.66
N PRO A 103 -1.97 1.26 33.50
CA PRO A 103 -3.26 0.82 34.05
C PRO A 103 -4.30 0.50 32.98
N ARG A 104 -4.21 1.14 31.80
CA ARG A 104 -5.12 0.92 30.67
C ARG A 104 -4.77 -0.32 29.85
N ILE A 105 -3.51 -0.79 29.91
CA ILE A 105 -3.09 -2.07 29.31
C ILE A 105 -3.81 -3.22 30.00
N GLU A 106 -3.87 -3.22 31.33
CA GLU A 106 -4.53 -4.28 32.11
C GLU A 106 -6.03 -4.40 31.77
N GLU A 107 -6.71 -3.26 31.60
CA GLU A 107 -8.11 -3.21 31.17
C GLU A 107 -8.32 -3.72 29.73
N LEU A 108 -7.40 -3.40 28.81
CA LEU A 108 -7.43 -3.89 27.42
C LEU A 108 -7.21 -5.41 27.36
N VAL A 109 -6.25 -5.92 28.14
CA VAL A 109 -6.00 -7.37 28.27
C VAL A 109 -7.21 -8.07 28.89
N GLY A 110 -7.91 -7.43 29.83
CA GLY A 110 -9.13 -7.97 30.42
C GLY A 110 -10.37 -7.94 29.52
N SER A 111 -10.37 -7.16 28.44
CA SER A 111 -11.55 -6.91 27.59
C SER A 111 -11.45 -7.46 26.17
N SER A 112 -10.29 -7.96 25.75
CA SER A 112 -10.10 -8.68 24.48
C SER A 112 -9.69 -10.13 24.71
N GLU A 113 -10.22 -11.04 23.89
CA GLU A 113 -9.93 -12.48 23.97
C GLU A 113 -8.58 -12.85 23.34
N ARG A 114 -8.00 -11.99 22.48
CA ARG A 114 -6.80 -12.30 21.70
C ARG A 114 -5.85 -11.12 21.62
N VAL A 115 -5.26 -10.77 22.76
CA VAL A 115 -4.25 -9.72 22.89
C VAL A 115 -2.84 -10.30 22.84
N LEU A 116 -1.97 -9.72 22.03
CA LEU A 116 -0.53 -9.91 22.13
C LEU A 116 0.09 -8.66 22.77
N VAL A 117 0.67 -8.84 23.95
CA VAL A 117 1.50 -7.85 24.62
C VAL A 117 2.96 -8.28 24.46
N SER A 118 3.81 -7.40 23.97
CA SER A 118 5.24 -7.68 23.81
C SER A 118 6.07 -6.42 23.89
N LYS A 119 7.26 -6.52 24.48
CA LYS A 119 8.28 -5.48 24.37
C LYS A 119 8.71 -5.31 22.93
N PHE A 120 9.00 -4.09 22.53
CA PHE A 120 9.36 -3.79 21.15
C PHE A 120 10.60 -4.55 20.70
N SER A 121 11.61 -4.67 21.57
CA SER A 121 12.81 -5.48 21.30
C SER A 121 12.50 -6.97 21.05
N GLU A 122 11.56 -7.54 21.79
CA GLU A 122 11.18 -8.95 21.65
C GLU A 122 10.40 -9.19 20.37
N LEU A 123 9.49 -8.27 20.03
CA LEU A 123 8.74 -8.30 18.78
C LEU A 123 9.70 -8.24 17.58
N LEU A 124 10.64 -7.29 17.56
CA LEU A 124 11.60 -7.14 16.47
C LEU A 124 12.54 -8.36 16.36
N ALA A 125 13.01 -8.87 17.50
CA ALA A 125 13.78 -10.11 17.54
C ALA A 125 12.98 -11.29 16.98
N PHE A 126 11.72 -11.46 17.39
CA PHE A 126 10.85 -12.51 16.86
C PHE A 126 10.67 -12.40 15.34
N LEU A 127 10.37 -11.21 14.83
CA LEU A 127 10.23 -10.97 13.39
C LEU A 127 11.49 -11.33 12.59
N SER A 128 12.67 -11.23 13.20
CA SER A 128 13.93 -11.63 12.58
C SER A 128 14.09 -13.15 12.42
N THR A 129 13.42 -13.94 13.28
CA THR A 129 13.52 -15.41 13.30
C THR A 129 12.58 -16.09 12.31
N ILE A 130 11.53 -15.41 11.86
CA ILE A 130 10.50 -15.96 10.99
C ILE A 130 10.43 -15.24 9.65
N HIS A 131 10.19 -16.01 8.58
CA HIS A 131 10.03 -15.46 7.24
C HIS A 131 8.75 -14.59 7.12
N GLN A 132 8.83 -13.48 6.39
CA GLN A 132 7.74 -12.49 6.26
C GLN A 132 6.40 -13.07 5.76
N SER A 133 6.44 -14.14 4.97
CA SER A 133 5.22 -14.86 4.53
C SER A 133 4.39 -15.45 5.67
N LYS A 134 4.94 -15.54 6.89
CA LYS A 134 4.25 -16.02 8.09
C LYS A 134 3.56 -14.91 8.88
N TYR A 135 3.83 -13.63 8.60
CA TYR A 135 3.28 -12.52 9.39
C TYR A 135 1.74 -12.44 9.31
N ALA A 136 1.15 -12.81 8.18
CA ALA A 136 -0.31 -12.92 8.06
C ALA A 136 -0.90 -13.90 9.09
N LYS A 137 -0.25 -15.06 9.28
CA LYS A 137 -0.68 -16.05 10.27
C LYS A 137 -0.55 -15.54 11.70
N VAL A 138 0.47 -14.74 11.98
CA VAL A 138 0.63 -14.09 13.30
C VAL A 138 -0.51 -13.13 13.54
N ALA A 139 -0.83 -12.28 12.56
CA ALA A 139 -1.93 -11.32 12.62
C ALA A 139 -3.29 -12.02 12.82
N GLU A 140 -3.56 -13.14 12.15
CA GLU A 140 -4.81 -13.91 12.30
C GLU A 140 -5.07 -14.42 13.74
N GLN A 141 -4.02 -14.57 14.56
CA GLN A 141 -4.15 -15.08 15.93
C GLN A 141 -4.58 -14.02 16.94
N ILE A 142 -4.52 -12.73 16.59
CA ILE A 142 -4.72 -11.62 17.52
C ILE A 142 -5.74 -10.62 16.96
N ASP A 143 -6.44 -9.91 17.85
CA ASP A 143 -7.26 -8.75 17.47
C ASP A 143 -6.69 -7.44 17.99
N THR A 144 -5.76 -7.50 18.95
CA THR A 144 -5.14 -6.34 19.58
C THR A 144 -3.65 -6.62 19.80
N LEU A 145 -2.80 -5.68 19.39
CA LEU A 145 -1.37 -5.68 19.58
C LEU A 145 -0.98 -4.53 20.51
N VAL A 146 -0.34 -4.85 21.64
CA VAL A 146 0.23 -3.87 22.57
C VAL A 146 1.75 -3.98 22.50
N ILE A 147 2.40 -2.87 22.13
CA ILE A 147 3.86 -2.80 21.97
C ILE A 147 4.44 -1.95 23.09
N GLU A 148 5.20 -2.57 23.99
CA GLU A 148 5.80 -1.87 25.12
C GLU A 148 7.21 -1.35 24.77
N ASP A 149 7.58 -0.22 25.37
CA ASP A 149 8.93 0.36 25.28
C ASP A 149 9.39 0.61 23.84
N VAL A 150 8.54 1.23 23.02
CA VAL A 150 8.89 1.60 21.64
C VAL A 150 10.11 2.53 21.64
N TYR A 151 11.04 2.25 20.74
CA TYR A 151 12.23 3.06 20.47
C TYR A 151 12.44 3.22 18.96
N GLN A 152 13.38 4.05 18.56
CA GLN A 152 13.67 4.26 17.14
C GLN A 152 14.39 3.06 16.54
N ILE A 153 13.89 2.53 15.43
CA ILE A 153 14.54 1.45 14.68
C ILE A 153 15.69 2.01 13.84
N ASP A 154 16.91 1.59 14.16
CA ASP A 154 18.13 1.99 13.47
C ASP A 154 18.48 1.14 12.24
N ASP A 155 18.09 -0.14 12.21
CA ASP A 155 18.40 -1.05 11.12
C ASP A 155 17.31 -1.04 10.03
N GLN A 156 17.72 -0.91 8.77
CA GLN A 156 16.78 -0.81 7.66
C GLN A 156 15.98 -2.10 7.44
N PHE A 157 16.60 -3.27 7.61
CA PHE A 157 15.94 -4.55 7.41
C PHE A 157 14.93 -4.85 8.53
N GLU A 158 15.29 -4.52 9.77
CA GLU A 158 14.37 -4.56 10.91
C GLU A 158 13.16 -3.66 10.69
N GLY A 159 13.40 -2.41 10.26
CA GLY A 159 12.32 -1.47 9.94
C GLY A 159 11.40 -1.99 8.84
N LEU A 160 11.95 -2.60 7.79
CA LEU A 160 11.16 -3.19 6.71
C LEU A 160 10.37 -4.44 7.16
N ARG A 161 10.90 -5.25 8.09
CA ARG A 161 10.13 -6.35 8.69
C ARG A 161 8.97 -5.83 9.52
N PHE A 162 9.20 -4.79 10.32
CA PHE A 162 8.14 -4.13 11.09
C PHE A 162 7.07 -3.56 10.16
N VAL A 163 7.44 -2.87 9.08
CA VAL A 163 6.50 -2.42 8.04
C VAL A 163 5.65 -3.59 7.50
N SER A 164 6.29 -4.71 7.15
CA SER A 164 5.58 -5.89 6.65
C SER A 164 4.61 -6.49 7.68
N LEU A 165 4.93 -6.45 8.98
CA LEU A 165 4.01 -6.86 10.03
C LEU A 165 2.80 -5.91 10.09
N ILE A 166 3.04 -4.60 10.14
CA ILE A 166 2.00 -3.56 10.20
C ILE A 166 1.03 -3.66 9.01
N ASP A 167 1.55 -3.97 7.83
CA ASP A 167 0.73 -4.18 6.64
C ASP A 167 -0.27 -5.33 6.84
N ARG A 168 0.17 -6.44 7.45
CA ARG A 168 -0.69 -7.60 7.77
C ARG A 168 -1.65 -7.31 8.90
N CYS A 169 -1.22 -6.57 9.92
CA CYS A 169 -2.09 -6.17 11.02
C CYS A 169 -3.24 -5.26 10.55
N TYR A 170 -2.93 -4.32 9.65
CA TYR A 170 -3.92 -3.41 9.08
C TYR A 170 -4.95 -4.15 8.24
N GLU A 171 -4.52 -5.08 7.39
CA GLU A 171 -5.42 -5.91 6.58
C GLU A 171 -6.33 -6.81 7.44
N ALA A 172 -5.83 -7.27 8.59
CA ALA A 172 -6.59 -8.07 9.55
C ALA A 172 -7.47 -7.23 10.50
N GLY A 173 -7.42 -5.89 10.43
CA GLY A 173 -8.19 -5.00 11.30
C GLY A 173 -7.75 -5.02 12.77
N ILE A 174 -6.46 -5.29 13.03
CA ILE A 174 -5.91 -5.35 14.38
C ILE A 174 -5.79 -3.94 14.98
N ARG A 175 -6.18 -3.79 16.24
CA ARG A 175 -5.95 -2.55 17.00
C ARG A 175 -4.53 -2.53 17.55
N VAL A 176 -3.88 -1.37 17.50
CA VAL A 176 -2.53 -1.18 18.02
C VAL A 176 -2.52 -0.17 19.14
N HIS A 177 -1.88 -0.54 20.25
CA HIS A 177 -1.53 0.36 21.34
C HIS A 177 -0.04 0.26 21.62
N PHE A 178 0.55 1.31 22.20
CA PHE A 178 1.98 1.35 22.45
C PHE A 178 2.35 2.18 23.68
N THR A 179 3.54 1.90 24.22
CA THR A 179 4.26 2.74 25.20
C THR A 179 5.64 3.15 24.68
N GLY A 180 6.27 4.16 25.27
CA GLY A 180 7.60 4.66 24.92
C GLY A 180 7.61 5.78 23.87
N MET A 181 8.51 5.67 22.89
CA MET A 181 8.64 6.68 21.84
C MET A 181 7.39 6.75 20.96
N LEU A 182 6.99 7.96 20.58
CA LEU A 182 5.90 8.16 19.63
C LEU A 182 6.18 7.42 18.32
N LEU A 183 5.17 6.69 17.84
CA LEU A 183 5.25 5.94 16.59
C LEU A 183 5.57 6.82 15.37
N SER A 184 5.29 8.13 15.40
CA SER A 184 5.70 9.08 14.35
C SER A 184 7.22 9.15 14.16
N SER A 185 8.00 8.77 15.17
CA SER A 185 9.47 8.80 15.17
C SER A 185 10.11 7.41 15.20
N VAL A 186 9.31 6.35 15.09
CA VAL A 186 9.78 4.94 15.19
C VAL A 186 10.76 4.57 14.08
N PHE A 187 10.64 5.20 12.91
CA PHE A 187 11.59 5.01 11.81
C PHE A 187 12.58 6.16 11.76
N ARG A 188 13.85 5.83 11.54
CA ARG A 188 14.91 6.81 11.38
C ARG A 188 14.70 7.70 10.14
N GLU A 189 15.01 8.99 10.27
CA GLU A 189 14.69 10.00 9.24
C GLU A 189 15.35 9.69 7.88
N ASP A 190 16.58 9.19 7.88
CA ASP A 190 17.31 8.80 6.67
C ASP A 190 16.65 7.61 5.95
N HIS A 191 16.05 6.68 6.69
CA HIS A 191 15.24 5.60 6.11
C HIS A 191 13.95 6.13 5.49
N VAL A 192 13.28 7.06 6.18
CA VAL A 192 12.05 7.71 5.70
C VAL A 192 12.33 8.56 4.46
N GLN A 193 13.50 9.17 4.34
CA GLN A 193 13.92 9.93 3.15
C GLN A 193 14.58 9.06 2.07
N GLY A 194 14.85 7.78 2.35
CA GLY A 194 15.55 6.86 1.46
C GLY A 194 14.65 6.16 0.43
N ALA A 195 15.21 5.13 -0.22
CA ALA A 195 14.56 4.38 -1.30
C ALA A 195 13.21 3.73 -0.93
N TYR A 196 12.98 3.45 0.36
CA TYR A 196 11.76 2.84 0.86
C TYR A 196 10.79 3.85 1.50
N ARG A 197 10.97 5.16 1.27
CA ARG A 197 10.11 6.25 1.77
C ARG A 197 8.61 5.92 1.75
N LYS A 198 8.10 5.48 0.60
CA LYS A 198 6.68 5.14 0.43
C LYS A 198 6.21 4.06 1.40
N LYS A 199 7.06 3.07 1.71
CA LYS A 199 6.74 1.96 2.63
C LYS A 199 6.64 2.47 4.07
N TYR A 200 7.61 3.28 4.52
CA TYR A 200 7.59 3.83 5.89
C TYR A 200 6.41 4.77 6.12
N LEU A 201 6.16 5.72 5.21
CA LEU A 201 5.03 6.64 5.32
C LEU A 201 3.68 5.89 5.31
N ARG A 202 3.55 4.85 4.47
CA ARG A 202 2.37 3.99 4.45
C ARG A 202 2.19 3.25 5.78
N SER A 203 3.27 2.74 6.37
CA SER A 203 3.25 2.07 7.67
C SER A 203 2.81 3.02 8.79
N LEU A 204 3.32 4.25 8.83
CA LEU A 204 2.89 5.27 9.80
C LEU A 204 1.39 5.59 9.65
N SER A 205 0.90 5.75 8.41
CA SER A 205 -0.52 5.94 8.15
C SER A 205 -1.38 4.79 8.66
N ARG A 206 -0.91 3.55 8.49
CA ARG A 206 -1.62 2.35 8.95
C ARG A 206 -1.62 2.24 10.47
N LEU A 207 -0.49 2.50 11.11
CA LEU A 207 -0.37 2.55 12.57
C LEU A 207 -1.36 3.56 13.16
N SER A 208 -1.44 4.77 12.59
CA SER A 208 -2.37 5.79 13.04
C SER A 208 -3.84 5.37 12.87
N ALA A 209 -4.17 4.68 11.77
CA ALA A 209 -5.52 4.18 11.52
C ALA A 209 -5.92 2.98 12.41
N MET A 210 -4.94 2.20 12.87
CA MET A 210 -5.15 1.06 13.79
C MET A 210 -5.18 1.49 15.26
N GLN A 211 -4.88 2.75 15.54
CA GLN A 211 -4.87 3.24 16.90
C GLN A 211 -6.29 3.33 17.45
N GLY A 212 -6.54 2.61 18.55
CA GLY A 212 -7.81 2.56 19.28
C GLY A 212 -7.81 3.44 20.53
#